data_AF-A0A381RAM5-F1
#
_entry.id   AF-A0A381RAM5-F1
#
_cell.length_a   1.000
_cell.length_b   1.000
_cell.length_c   1.000
_cell.angle_alpha   90.00
_cell.angle_beta   90.00
_cell.angle_gamma   90.00
#
_symmetry.space_group_name_H-M   'P 1'
#
loop_
_entity.id
_entity.type
_entity.pdbx_description
1 polymer ?
#
loop_
_entity_poly.entity_id
_entity_poly.type
_entity_poly.pdbx_seq_one_letter_code
_entity_poly.pdbx_strand_id
1 'polypeptide(L)'
;VPGYIALHLHQPDQVLMTFIAAIIVIGIVKFLSNFMFIYGKRRLVLTLLLGFMVGFLSRNHFFSPVDTFSYAVIGNIIPGLIASWMDRQGIMRTISVVIVTAVLVKLLVMLLSGGQLDV
;
A
#
# COMPACT_ATOMS: atom_id res chain seq x y z
N VAL A 1 7.02 -5.73 -1.70
CA VAL A 1 5.73 -5.02 -1.83
C VAL A 1 4.84 -5.60 -2.92
N PRO A 2 5.24 -5.64 -4.22
CA PRO A 2 4.34 -6.11 -5.27
C PRO A 2 3.88 -7.56 -5.11
N GLY A 3 4.70 -8.43 -4.50
CA GLY A 3 4.27 -9.79 -4.16
C GLY A 3 3.11 -9.87 -3.16
N TYR A 4 3.05 -8.97 -2.16
CA TYR A 4 1.92 -8.94 -1.22
C TYR A 4 0.64 -8.47 -1.91
N ILE A 5 0.75 -7.49 -2.80
CA ILE A 5 -0.36 -7.03 -3.63
C ILE A 5 -0.80 -8.14 -4.59
N ALA A 6 0.13 -8.88 -5.18
CA ALA A 6 -0.16 -10.01 -6.06
C ALA A 6 -1.06 -11.06 -5.39
N LEU A 7 -0.79 -11.37 -4.11
CA LEU A 7 -1.60 -12.32 -3.34
C LEU A 7 -3.01 -11.82 -3.04
N HIS A 8 -3.21 -10.50 -2.96
CA HIS A 8 -4.51 -9.89 -2.67
C HIS A 8 -5.18 -9.28 -3.91
N LEU A 9 -4.72 -9.62 -5.13
CA LEU A 9 -5.32 -9.10 -6.37
C LEU A 9 -6.79 -9.52 -6.56
N HIS A 10 -7.22 -10.61 -5.91
CA HIS A 10 -8.63 -11.02 -5.89
C HIS A 10 -9.53 -10.14 -5.00
N GLN A 11 -8.93 -9.31 -4.13
CA GLN A 11 -9.61 -8.37 -3.23
C GLN A 11 -9.28 -6.93 -3.66
N PRO A 12 -9.93 -6.43 -4.74
CA PRO A 12 -9.60 -5.13 -5.33
C PRO A 12 -9.87 -3.95 -4.39
N ASP A 13 -10.84 -4.12 -3.48
CA ASP A 13 -11.17 -3.19 -2.40
C ASP A 13 -9.97 -2.95 -1.48
N GLN A 14 -9.30 -4.01 -0.99
CA GLN A 14 -8.15 -3.87 -0.11
C GLN A 14 -6.94 -3.25 -0.82
N VAL A 15 -6.71 -3.61 -2.09
CA VAL A 15 -5.65 -3.01 -2.91
C VAL A 15 -5.90 -1.52 -3.07
N LEU A 16 -7.13 -1.12 -3.38
CA LEU A 16 -7.52 0.28 -3.53
C LEU A 16 -7.35 1.05 -2.21
N MET A 17 -7.80 0.48 -1.08
CA MET A 17 -7.63 1.07 0.24
C MET A 17 -6.15 1.24 0.61
N THR A 18 -5.31 0.29 0.24
CA THR A 18 -3.86 0.37 0.46
C THR A 18 -3.23 1.53 -0.30
N PHE A 19 -3.65 1.77 -1.56
CA PHE A 19 -3.19 2.92 -2.33
C PHE A 19 -3.71 4.25 -1.78
N ILE A 20 -4.99 4.31 -1.36
CA ILE A 20 -5.56 5.49 -0.71
C ILE A 20 -4.79 5.83 0.57
N ALA A 21 -4.53 4.84 1.43
CA ALA A 21 -3.73 5.01 2.63
C ALA A 21 -2.33 5.53 2.31
N ALA A 22 -1.66 5.00 1.29
CA ALA A 22 -0.34 5.48 0.86
C ALA A 22 -0.38 6.94 0.38
N ILE A 23 -1.42 7.34 -0.36
CA ILE A 23 -1.61 8.73 -0.82
C ILE A 23 -1.84 9.67 0.37
N ILE A 24 -2.67 9.27 1.33
CA ILE A 24 -2.90 10.04 2.57
C ILE A 24 -1.58 10.26 3.30
N VAL A 25 -0.77 9.21 3.45
CA VAL A 25 0.54 9.28 4.13
C VAL A 25 1.46 10.28 3.45
N ILE A 26 1.56 10.28 2.11
CA ILE A 26 2.36 11.27 1.38
C ILE A 26 1.80 12.68 1.57
N GLY A 27 0.47 12.83 1.54
CA GLY A 27 -0.19 14.10 1.81
C GLY A 27 0.23 14.68 3.15
N ILE A 28 0.20 13.85 4.20
CA ILE A 28 0.64 14.22 5.55
C ILE A 28 2.13 14.57 5.56
N VAL A 29 2.99 13.74 4.96
CA VAL A 29 4.45 13.99 4.91
C VAL A 29 4.77 15.30 4.18
N LYS A 30 4.12 15.58 3.06
CA LYS A 30 4.30 16.84 2.31
C LYS A 30 3.82 18.04 3.11
N PHE A 31 2.68 17.92 3.80
CA PHE A 31 2.18 18.97 4.68
C PHE A 31 3.16 19.25 5.83
N LEU A 32 3.66 18.22 6.51
CA LEU A 32 4.66 18.34 7.57
C LEU A 32 5.99 18.90 7.05
N SER A 33 6.38 18.58 5.82
CA SER A 33 7.61 19.10 5.20
C SER A 33 7.58 20.62 4.98
N ASN A 34 6.41 21.26 5.01
CA ASN A 34 6.30 22.72 4.96
C ASN A 34 6.66 23.37 6.31
N PHE A 35 6.44 22.68 7.43
CA PHE A 35 6.71 23.17 8.78
C PHE A 35 8.06 22.69 9.34
N MET A 36 8.53 21.54 8.86
CA MET A 36 9.74 20.89 9.37
C MET A 36 10.70 20.53 8.24
N PHE A 37 12.00 20.74 8.47
CA PHE A 37 13.05 20.31 7.55
C PHE A 37 13.26 18.79 7.60
N ILE A 38 12.42 18.06 6.85
CA ILE A 38 12.44 16.60 6.76
C ILE A 38 13.14 16.19 5.46
N TYR A 39 14.46 16.09 5.50
CA TYR A 39 15.28 15.68 4.36
C TYR A 39 15.99 14.34 4.57
N GLY A 40 16.31 13.67 3.46
CA GLY A 40 17.13 12.46 3.45
C GLY A 40 16.51 11.26 4.17
N LYS A 41 17.29 10.58 5.03
CA LYS A 41 16.88 9.34 5.71
C LYS A 41 15.71 9.53 6.69
N ARG A 42 15.57 10.71 7.30
CA ARG A 42 14.48 11.01 8.26
C ARG A 42 13.11 10.94 7.59
N ARG A 43 13.02 11.39 6.34
CA ARG A 43 11.79 11.35 5.54
C ARG A 43 11.26 9.93 5.39
N LEU A 44 12.15 8.98 5.09
CA LEU A 44 11.77 7.58 4.91
C LEU A 44 11.16 6.99 6.19
N VAL A 45 11.81 7.20 7.33
CA VAL A 45 11.33 6.69 8.62
C VAL A 45 9.96 7.27 8.98
N LEU A 46 9.77 8.58 8.77
CA LEU A 46 8.48 9.23 9.02
C LEU A 46 7.37 8.69 8.13
N THR A 47 7.63 8.51 6.83
CA THR A 47 6.65 7.91 5.91
C THR A 47 6.27 6.49 6.33
N LEU A 48 7.24 5.69 6.80
CA LEU A 48 7.01 4.34 7.29
C LEU A 48 6.16 4.32 8.57
N LEU A 49 6.49 5.17 9.55
CA LEU A 49 5.74 5.27 10.80
C LEU A 49 4.31 5.78 10.57
N LEU A 50 4.15 6.82 9.74
CA LEU A 50 2.82 7.33 9.38
C LEU A 50 2.02 6.29 8.61
N GLY A 51 2.65 5.57 7.68
CA GLY A 51 2.00 4.47 6.97
C GLY A 51 1.54 3.35 7.89
N PHE A 52 2.37 2.96 8.85
CA PHE A 52 1.97 2.01 9.90
C PHE A 52 0.75 2.51 10.68
N MET A 53 0.76 3.78 11.09
CA MET A 53 -0.31 4.36 11.89
C MET A 53 -1.62 4.46 11.11
N VAL A 54 -1.57 4.90 9.84
CA VAL A 54 -2.74 4.95 8.94
C VAL A 54 -3.25 3.54 8.64
N GLY A 55 -2.37 2.58 8.35
CA GLY A 55 -2.74 1.19 8.10
C GLY A 55 -3.41 0.53 9.31
N PHE A 56 -2.86 0.75 10.51
CA PHE A 56 -3.43 0.28 11.77
C PHE A 56 -4.81 0.90 12.02
N LEU A 57 -4.97 2.21 11.78
CA LEU A 57 -6.24 2.91 11.96
C LEU A 57 -7.30 2.38 10.99
N SER A 58 -6.93 2.18 9.72
CA SER A 58 -7.81 1.60 8.70
C SER A 58 -8.34 0.23 9.11
N ARG A 59 -7.48 -0.62 9.66
CA ARG A 59 -7.87 -1.99 10.03
C ARG A 59 -8.75 -2.07 11.28
N ASN A 60 -8.57 -1.16 12.24
CA ASN A 60 -9.23 -1.26 13.54
C ASN A 60 -10.45 -0.36 13.68
N HIS A 61 -10.51 0.76 12.97
CA HIS A 61 -11.58 1.75 13.11
C HIS A 61 -12.53 1.80 11.91
N PHE A 62 -12.13 1.31 10.74
CA PHE A 62 -13.00 1.20 9.59
C PHE A 62 -13.49 -0.24 9.45
N PHE A 63 -14.41 -0.62 10.33
CA PHE A 63 -15.19 -1.84 10.15
C PHE A 63 -16.33 -1.53 9.17
N SER A 64 -16.43 -2.32 8.10
CA SER A 64 -17.61 -2.23 7.23
C SER A 64 -18.81 -2.82 7.96
N PRO A 65 -19.95 -2.13 8.02
CA PRO A 65 -21.22 -2.72 8.45
C PRO A 65 -21.77 -3.74 7.43
N VAL A 66 -21.19 -3.78 6.23
CA VAL A 66 -21.61 -4.62 5.11
C VAL A 66 -20.48 -5.59 4.77
N ASP A 67 -20.73 -6.90 4.93
CA ASP A 67 -19.72 -7.97 4.74
C ASP A 67 -19.09 -8.02 3.33
N THR A 68 -19.61 -7.23 2.38
CA THR A 68 -19.16 -7.21 0.98
C THR A 68 -17.99 -6.27 0.70
N PHE A 69 -17.66 -5.34 1.59
CA PHE A 69 -16.56 -4.39 1.39
C PHE A 69 -15.57 -4.42 2.56
N SER A 70 -14.29 -4.65 2.27
CA SER A 70 -13.22 -4.57 3.25
C SER A 70 -12.48 -3.25 3.13
N TYR A 71 -12.59 -2.41 4.17
CA TYR A 71 -11.76 -1.20 4.32
C TYR A 71 -10.37 -1.52 4.91
N ALA A 72 -10.05 -2.80 5.10
CA ALA A 72 -8.77 -3.22 5.65
C ALA A 72 -7.67 -3.03 4.60
N VAL A 73 -6.62 -2.30 5.01
CA VAL A 73 -5.40 -2.15 4.22
C VAL A 73 -4.59 -3.45 4.30
N ILE A 74 -3.94 -3.82 3.20
CA ILE A 74 -3.07 -5.00 3.13
C ILE A 74 -1.82 -4.71 3.96
N GLY A 75 -1.77 -5.21 5.19
CA GLY A 75 -0.64 -5.09 6.11
C GLY A 75 -0.32 -3.64 6.52
N ASN A 76 -0.09 -3.40 7.81
CA ASN A 76 0.07 -2.03 8.31
C ASN A 76 1.31 -1.31 7.73
N ILE A 77 2.40 -2.05 7.43
CA ILE A 77 3.67 -1.47 6.96
C ILE A 77 3.66 -1.14 5.46
N ILE A 78 2.89 -1.89 4.66
CA ILE A 78 2.87 -1.79 3.20
C ILE A 78 2.47 -0.39 2.68
N PRO A 79 1.41 0.29 3.19
CA PRO A 79 1.07 1.64 2.72
C PRO A 79 2.23 2.62 2.96
N GLY A 80 2.96 2.49 4.07
CA GLY A 80 4.14 3.32 4.36
C GLY A 80 5.31 3.08 3.40
N LEU A 81 5.55 1.81 3.04
CA LEU A 81 6.54 1.48 2.02
C LEU A 81 6.14 2.07 0.67
N ILE A 82 4.92 1.83 0.20
CA ILE A 82 4.43 2.37 -1.09
C ILE A 82 4.53 3.89 -1.10
N ALA A 83 4.10 4.55 -0.03
CA ALA A 83 4.21 5.99 0.13
C ALA A 83 5.66 6.48 -0.02
N SER A 84 6.63 5.76 0.56
CA SER A 84 8.05 6.14 0.47
C SER A 84 8.62 6.03 -0.95
N TRP A 85 8.09 5.12 -1.78
CA TRP A 85 8.45 4.98 -3.19
C TRP A 85 7.78 6.04 -4.06
N MET A 86 6.48 6.25 -3.86
CA MET A 86 5.70 7.29 -4.53
C MET A 86 6.28 8.68 -4.29
N ASP A 87 6.84 8.92 -3.11
CA ASP A 87 7.50 10.17 -2.75
C ASP A 87 8.75 10.46 -3.60
N ARG A 88 9.47 9.40 -4.01
CA ARG A 88 10.70 9.50 -4.83
C ARG A 88 10.44 9.43 -6.32
N GLN A 89 9.51 8.58 -6.76
CA GLN A 89 9.27 8.26 -8.17
C GLN A 89 8.03 8.98 -8.74
N GLY A 90 7.16 9.48 -7.87
CA GLY A 90 5.85 10.02 -8.22
C GLY A 90 4.75 8.96 -8.13
N ILE A 91 3.53 9.40 -7.79
CA ILE A 91 2.38 8.54 -7.50
C ILE A 91 2.04 7.64 -8.70
N MET A 92 1.85 8.23 -9.89
CA MET A 92 1.44 7.49 -11.08
C MET A 92 2.45 6.41 -11.50
N ARG A 93 3.74 6.70 -11.40
CA ARG A 93 4.80 5.75 -11.76
C ARG A 93 4.80 4.55 -10.81
N THR A 94 4.74 4.80 -9.50
CA THR A 94 4.74 3.73 -8.51
C THR A 94 3.50 2.86 -8.59
N ILE A 95 2.30 3.44 -8.77
CA ILE A 95 1.07 2.64 -8.95
C ILE A 95 1.19 1.73 -10.16
N SER A 96 1.63 2.28 -11.30
CA SER A 96 1.79 1.51 -12.55
C SER A 96 2.77 0.35 -12.37
N VAL A 97 3.96 0.62 -11.81
CA VAL A 97 4.98 -0.41 -11.58
C VAL A 97 4.48 -1.47 -10.61
N VAL A 98 3.83 -1.08 -9.51
CA VAL A 98 3.31 -2.01 -8.51
C VAL A 98 2.24 -2.92 -9.11
N ILE A 99 1.31 -2.39 -9.91
CA ILE A 99 0.26 -3.20 -10.55
C ILE A 99 0.88 -4.17 -11.57
N VAL A 100 1.72 -3.68 -12.48
CA VAL A 100 2.34 -4.53 -13.51
C VAL A 100 3.16 -5.65 -12.86
N THR A 101 3.99 -5.31 -11.87
CA THR A 101 4.81 -6.31 -11.17
C THR A 101 3.96 -7.25 -10.32
N ALA A 102 2.87 -6.79 -9.71
CA ALA A 102 1.95 -7.66 -8.96
C ALA A 102 1.25 -8.67 -9.88
N VAL A 103 0.75 -8.24 -11.05
CA VAL A 103 0.13 -9.13 -12.04
C VAL A 103 1.14 -10.16 -12.55
N LEU A 104 2.36 -9.74 -12.90
CA LEU A 104 3.42 -10.65 -13.31
C LEU A 104 3.74 -11.68 -12.24
N VAL A 105 3.86 -11.26 -10.98
CA VAL A 105 4.11 -12.18 -9.86
C VAL A 105 2.94 -13.15 -9.67
N LYS A 106 1.68 -12.68 -9.77
CA LYS A 106 0.50 -13.55 -9.63
C LYS A 106 0.44 -14.62 -10.72
N LEU A 107 0.72 -14.25 -11.97
CA LEU A 107 0.79 -15.20 -13.09
C LEU A 107 1.90 -16.23 -12.88
N LEU A 108 3.07 -15.81 -12.41
CA LEU A 108 4.19 -16.70 -12.15
C LEU A 108 3.85 -17.68 -11.02
N VAL A 109 3.23 -17.20 -9.93
CA VAL A 109 2.75 -18.05 -8.83
C VAL A 109 1.72 -19.06 -9.33
N MET A 110 0.74 -18.63 -10.14
CA MET A 110 -0.28 -19.52 -10.71
C MET A 110 0.36 -20.63 -11.58
N LEU A 111 1.36 -20.29 -12.38
CA LEU A 111 2.09 -21.23 -13.24
C LEU A 111 2.89 -22.24 -12.41
N LEU A 112 3.61 -21.79 -11.37
CA LEU A 112 4.40 -22.68 -10.51
C LEU A 112 3.55 -23.58 -9.62
N SER A 113 2.39 -23.10 -9.18
CA SER A 113 1.49 -23.83 -8.28
C SER A 113 0.47 -24.70 -9.02
N GLY A 114 0.56 -24.80 -10.34
CA GLY A 114 -0.36 -25.62 -11.15
C GLY A 114 -1.83 -25.20 -11.03
N GLY A 115 -2.09 -23.91 -10.76
CA GLY A 115 -3.44 -23.36 -10.61
C GLY A 115 -4.18 -23.75 -9.32
N GLN A 116 -3.53 -24.40 -8.35
CA GLN A 116 -4.20 -24.84 -7.11
C GLN A 116 -4.30 -23.76 -6.02
N LEU A 117 -3.65 -22.62 -6.21
CA LEU A 117 -3.68 -21.52 -5.24
C LEU A 117 -4.85 -20.58 -5.51
N ASP A 118 -6.02 -20.94 -4.96
CA ASP A 118 -7.14 -20.02 -4.72
C ASP A 118 -6.83 -19.14 -3.50
N VAL A 119 -5.83 -18.26 -3.63
CA VAL A 119 -5.54 -17.18 -2.68
C VAL A 119 -5.93 -15.87 -3.32
#